data_AF-A0A960LXC3-F1
#
_entry.id   AF-A0A960LXC3-F1
#
_cell.length_a   1.000
_cell.length_b   1.000
_cell.length_c   1.000
_cell.angle_alpha   90.00
_cell.angle_beta   90.00
_cell.angle_gamma   90.00
#
_symmetry.space_group_name_H-M   'P 1'
#
loop_
_entity.id
_entity.type
_entity.pdbx_description
1 polymer ?
#
loop_
_entity_poly.entity_id
_entity_poly.type
_entity_poly.pdbx_seq_one_letter_code
_entity_poly.pdbx_strand_id
1 'polypeptide(L)'
;MKHLLRIWLASAGVMALTLPVSSADDVELIEIVIQTNANVLTLDVPTGTSNQIWEVYSTTQSTVLPAGGSWQDLSWVIAETNLQSTNALTSWSDLPQAGIPEPSEVTFRYYAFGNAQIDDDQDDLCNAREYLVTYTDAQDPDTDDDGLTDGEELLLHGTDPLVADTDHDGMPDGWEVDYGLNPLSGFHDSLVGWWPFDDGTGTSAVNSAMSGYDGELMNMSTSAWGQGVLGGALSFDGSDDYVRVLQSPAMLTGSEFTACGWVYLDPSYSADYPTLIADMGSCGSYYDGFWLGHDDDYVPAVAALLDDCTSPLTYPYATASITGAWVHLAVTVSGTSSILYLNGVEVASATGGFSPSEQSEVRIGWGNDPSYTYHWKGMIDDVRLYTSALSSNEIANLYDAFADPDGDGYTNLEEYQAGANPTVSNPPPQIVITYPVNGGTLP
;
A
#
# COMPACT_ATOMS: atom_id res chain seq x y z
N MET A 1 24.81 2.80 -17.58
CA MET A 1 25.02 1.46 -18.21
C MET A 1 25.41 0.46 -17.13
N LYS A 2 24.75 -0.69 -17.00
CA LYS A 2 25.15 -1.72 -16.01
C LYS A 2 26.35 -2.51 -16.55
N HIS A 3 27.49 -2.49 -15.86
CA HIS A 3 28.66 -3.28 -16.22
C HIS A 3 28.81 -4.48 -15.26
N LEU A 4 28.38 -5.66 -15.72
CA LEU A 4 28.53 -6.90 -14.97
C LEU A 4 29.93 -7.49 -15.20
N LEU A 5 30.79 -7.50 -14.18
CA LEU A 5 32.12 -8.09 -14.25
C LEU A 5 32.20 -9.38 -13.41
N ARG A 6 32.10 -10.53 -14.07
CA ARG A 6 32.27 -11.84 -13.40
C ARG A 6 33.73 -12.28 -13.39
N ILE A 7 34.28 -12.52 -12.20
CA ILE A 7 35.68 -12.94 -12.02
C ILE A 7 35.72 -14.33 -11.37
N TRP A 8 36.38 -15.29 -12.04
CA TRP A 8 36.56 -16.66 -11.53
C TRP A 8 37.99 -16.86 -11.01
N LEU A 9 38.16 -17.27 -9.76
CA LEU A 9 39.45 -17.57 -9.14
C LEU A 9 39.61 -19.08 -8.94
N ALA A 10 40.53 -19.70 -9.69
CA ALA A 10 40.73 -21.16 -9.66
C ALA A 10 41.83 -21.66 -8.70
N SER A 11 42.57 -20.77 -8.01
CA SER A 11 43.63 -21.17 -7.07
C SER A 11 44.05 -20.03 -6.15
N ALA A 12 44.79 -20.35 -5.09
CA ALA A 12 45.23 -19.37 -4.11
C ALA A 12 46.21 -18.31 -4.68
N GLY A 13 45.92 -17.02 -4.45
CA GLY A 13 46.73 -15.89 -4.92
C GLY A 13 46.13 -14.52 -4.57
N VAL A 14 46.96 -13.47 -4.56
CA VAL A 14 46.55 -12.06 -4.43
C VAL A 14 46.17 -11.55 -5.82
N MET A 15 44.94 -11.04 -5.98
CA MET A 15 44.52 -10.33 -7.19
C MET A 15 44.39 -8.84 -6.88
N ALA A 16 45.01 -8.00 -7.70
CA ALA A 16 44.72 -6.57 -7.76
C ALA A 16 43.75 -6.32 -8.91
N LEU A 17 42.56 -5.83 -8.60
CA LEU A 17 41.60 -5.39 -9.60
C LEU A 17 41.67 -3.87 -9.70
N THR A 18 42.00 -3.35 -10.88
CA THR A 18 41.89 -1.92 -11.17
C THR A 18 40.54 -1.70 -11.83
N LEU A 19 39.64 -1.02 -11.13
CA LEU A 19 38.36 -0.60 -11.70
C LEU A 19 38.61 0.56 -12.68
N PRO A 20 37.88 0.61 -13.81
CA PRO A 20 37.96 1.74 -14.73
C PRO A 20 37.61 3.04 -13.99
N VAL A 21 38.22 4.14 -14.42
CA VAL A 21 37.85 5.49 -13.98
C VAL A 21 36.77 5.93 -14.96
N SER A 22 35.52 6.03 -14.51
CA SER A 22 34.47 6.69 -15.29
C SER A 22 34.70 8.20 -15.28
N SER A 23 34.15 8.90 -16.27
CA SER A 23 34.11 10.38 -16.29
C SER A 23 33.55 10.91 -14.97
N ALA A 24 33.85 12.16 -14.61
CA ALA A 24 33.29 12.80 -13.41
C ALA A 24 31.74 12.77 -13.34
N ASP A 25 31.08 12.47 -14.46
CA ASP A 25 29.64 12.55 -14.68
C ASP A 25 28.95 11.16 -14.82
N ASP A 26 29.69 10.04 -14.76
CA ASP A 26 29.15 8.70 -15.06
C ASP A 26 28.96 7.83 -13.81
N VAL A 27 27.71 7.44 -13.53
CA VAL A 27 27.35 6.41 -12.55
C VAL A 27 27.70 5.02 -13.11
N GLU A 28 28.74 4.39 -12.57
CA GLU A 28 29.10 3.01 -12.92
C GLU A 28 28.71 2.04 -11.81
N LEU A 29 27.68 1.21 -12.09
CA LEU A 29 27.40 0.02 -11.29
C LEU A 29 28.39 -1.08 -11.69
N ILE A 30 29.26 -1.46 -10.77
CA ILE A 30 30.17 -2.60 -10.93
C ILE A 30 29.85 -3.64 -9.86
N GLU A 31 29.31 -4.77 -10.31
CA GLU A 31 29.12 -5.97 -9.46
C GLU A 31 30.33 -6.90 -9.63
N ILE A 32 30.95 -7.27 -8.51
CA ILE A 32 32.13 -8.16 -8.48
C ILE A 32 31.78 -9.39 -7.64
N VAL A 33 31.57 -10.52 -8.30
CA VAL A 33 31.36 -11.82 -7.64
C VAL A 33 32.70 -12.52 -7.48
N ILE A 34 33.03 -12.96 -6.25
CA ILE A 34 34.28 -13.64 -5.95
C ILE A 34 34.00 -14.95 -5.22
N GLN A 35 34.32 -16.06 -5.88
CA GLN A 35 34.35 -17.38 -5.26
C GLN A 35 35.75 -17.65 -4.70
N THR A 36 35.90 -17.87 -3.40
CA THR A 36 37.19 -18.29 -2.81
C THR A 36 37.03 -19.39 -1.77
N ASN A 37 38.11 -20.16 -1.57
CA ASN A 37 38.21 -21.19 -0.54
C ASN A 37 39.23 -20.75 0.53
N ALA A 38 39.26 -19.44 0.84
CA ALA A 38 40.29 -18.65 1.53
C ALA A 38 41.21 -17.89 0.55
N ASN A 39 41.09 -16.55 0.52
CA ASN A 39 42.17 -15.57 0.35
C ASN A 39 41.69 -14.12 0.51
N VAL A 40 42.65 -13.23 0.79
CA VAL A 40 42.50 -11.77 0.89
C VAL A 40 42.28 -11.16 -0.50
N LEU A 41 41.21 -10.36 -0.65
CA LEU A 41 41.00 -9.46 -1.80
C LEU A 41 41.61 -8.09 -1.50
N THR A 42 42.27 -7.49 -2.48
CA THR A 42 42.74 -6.10 -2.42
C THR A 42 42.18 -5.35 -3.62
N LEU A 43 41.27 -4.41 -3.38
CA LEU A 43 40.78 -3.48 -4.40
C LEU A 43 41.65 -2.22 -4.37
N ASP A 44 42.37 -1.97 -5.47
CA ASP A 44 43.11 -0.72 -5.67
C ASP A 44 42.23 0.24 -6.46
N VAL A 45 41.61 1.20 -5.76
CA VAL A 45 40.86 2.27 -6.41
C VAL A 45 41.83 3.39 -6.81
N PRO A 46 41.80 3.87 -8.07
CA PRO A 46 42.68 4.95 -8.51
C PRO A 46 42.54 6.21 -7.64
N THR A 47 43.67 6.73 -7.18
CA THR A 47 43.75 8.02 -6.46
C THR A 47 43.16 9.13 -7.33
N GLY A 48 42.12 9.81 -6.82
CA GLY A 48 41.40 10.88 -7.53
C GLY A 48 39.89 10.68 -7.65
N THR A 49 39.35 9.53 -7.22
CA THR A 49 37.90 9.32 -7.06
C THR A 49 37.44 9.88 -5.71
N SER A 50 36.61 10.92 -5.71
CA SER A 50 35.84 11.37 -4.54
C SER A 50 34.60 10.49 -4.37
N ASN A 51 34.17 10.29 -3.12
CA ASN A 51 32.87 9.72 -2.69
C ASN A 51 32.53 8.31 -3.22
N GLN A 52 33.00 7.30 -2.48
CA GLN A 52 32.74 5.88 -2.76
C GLN A 52 31.75 5.32 -1.73
N ILE A 53 30.72 4.61 -2.19
CA ILE A 53 29.83 3.82 -1.32
C ILE A 53 30.11 2.34 -1.57
N TRP A 54 30.39 1.61 -0.48
CA TRP A 54 30.71 0.19 -0.53
C TRP A 54 29.59 -0.63 0.10
N GLU A 55 29.10 -1.64 -0.60
CA GLU A 55 28.18 -2.63 -0.04
C GLU A 55 28.78 -4.04 -0.23
N VAL A 56 28.85 -4.81 0.86
CA VAL A 56 29.43 -6.17 0.86
C VAL A 56 28.38 -7.17 1.34
N TYR A 57 28.08 -8.19 0.54
CA TYR A 57 27.12 -9.23 0.92
C TYR A 57 27.55 -10.65 0.49
N SER A 58 27.00 -11.67 1.16
CA SER A 58 27.24 -13.08 0.85
C SER A 58 26.08 -13.66 0.04
N THR A 59 26.37 -14.45 -1.01
CA THR A 59 25.35 -15.02 -1.91
C THR A 59 25.00 -16.47 -1.62
N THR A 60 25.62 -17.13 -0.63
CA THR A 60 25.21 -18.50 -0.30
C THR A 60 23.89 -18.52 0.45
N GLN A 61 22.79 -18.72 -0.29
CA GLN A 61 21.62 -19.46 0.21
C GLN A 61 22.11 -20.83 0.72
N SER A 62 22.23 -20.99 2.04
CA SER A 62 22.32 -22.31 2.67
C SER A 62 20.96 -22.66 3.28
N THR A 63 20.13 -23.33 2.49
CA THR A 63 18.96 -24.06 2.95
C THR A 63 19.36 -25.24 3.84
N VAL A 64 19.36 -25.09 5.17
CA VAL A 64 18.90 -26.11 6.15
C VAL A 64 18.48 -25.42 7.47
N LEU A 65 17.18 -25.53 7.81
CA LEU A 65 16.60 -25.18 9.12
C LEU A 65 16.89 -26.25 10.20
N PRO A 66 17.05 -25.86 11.47
CA PRO A 66 16.54 -26.61 12.61
C PRO A 66 15.28 -25.93 13.19
N ALA A 67 14.36 -26.76 13.69
CA ALA A 67 13.01 -26.38 14.10
C ALA A 67 12.93 -25.19 15.09
N GLY A 68 12.16 -24.16 14.74
CA GLY A 68 11.58 -23.22 15.69
C GLY A 68 11.82 -21.72 15.51
N GLY A 69 12.18 -21.20 14.33
CA GLY A 69 12.31 -19.75 14.14
C GLY A 69 11.91 -19.30 12.73
N SER A 70 11.09 -18.25 12.64
CA SER A 70 10.65 -17.60 11.40
C SER A 70 11.76 -16.75 10.78
N TRP A 71 11.83 -16.75 9.45
CA TRP A 71 12.54 -15.75 8.68
C TRP A 71 11.63 -14.52 8.57
N GLN A 72 12.11 -13.35 9.02
CA GLN A 72 11.57 -12.07 8.55
C GLN A 72 12.57 -11.45 7.61
N ASP A 73 12.04 -10.74 6.61
CA ASP A 73 12.76 -10.12 5.51
C ASP A 73 14.06 -9.45 5.96
N LEU A 74 15.15 -9.76 5.25
CA LEU A 74 16.35 -8.92 5.32
C LEU A 74 16.08 -7.70 4.45
N SER A 75 15.28 -6.78 4.98
CA SER A 75 15.23 -5.39 4.56
C SER A 75 16.58 -4.78 4.96
N TRP A 76 17.41 -4.45 3.98
CA TRP A 76 18.68 -3.78 4.26
C TRP A 76 18.37 -2.31 4.52
N VAL A 77 18.41 -1.92 5.79
CA VAL A 77 18.55 -0.51 6.17
C VAL A 77 19.95 -0.10 5.76
N ILE A 78 20.09 0.91 4.89
CA ILE A 78 21.35 1.67 4.80
C ILE A 78 21.57 2.20 6.21
N ALA A 79 22.44 1.54 6.97
CA ALA A 79 22.78 2.01 8.30
C ALA A 79 23.35 3.41 8.14
N GLU A 80 22.64 4.40 8.67
CA GLU A 80 23.05 5.78 8.81
C GLU A 80 24.39 5.86 9.57
N THR A 81 25.48 5.63 8.86
CA THR A 81 26.80 6.00 9.32
C THR A 81 27.36 6.93 8.29
N ASN A 82 27.00 8.22 8.45
CA ASN A 82 27.74 9.35 7.93
C ASN A 82 28.46 9.07 6.60
N LEU A 83 27.87 9.49 5.49
CA LEU A 83 28.58 9.68 4.21
C LEU A 83 29.81 10.61 4.34
N GLN A 84 30.06 11.17 5.54
CA GLN A 84 31.27 11.88 5.94
C GLN A 84 32.43 11.03 6.51
N SER A 85 32.32 9.71 6.66
CA SER A 85 33.41 8.94 7.31
C SER A 85 34.41 8.33 6.31
N THR A 86 35.56 9.00 6.24
CA THR A 86 36.74 8.79 5.38
C THR A 86 37.56 7.52 5.67
N ASN A 87 36.95 6.37 5.94
CA ASN A 87 37.72 5.13 6.11
C ASN A 87 37.41 4.15 4.99
N ALA A 88 38.19 4.26 3.92
CA ALA A 88 38.30 3.20 2.93
C ALA A 88 38.59 1.87 3.65
N LEU A 89 37.75 0.87 3.42
CA LEU A 89 38.01 -0.49 3.88
C LEU A 89 39.22 -1.03 3.11
N THR A 90 40.41 -0.96 3.71
CA THR A 90 41.65 -1.36 3.04
C THR A 90 41.95 -2.85 3.12
N SER A 91 41.24 -3.61 3.97
CA SER A 91 41.49 -5.04 4.15
C SER A 91 40.31 -5.83 4.73
N TRP A 92 40.27 -7.14 4.45
CA TRP A 92 39.34 -8.11 5.05
C TRP A 92 39.38 -8.12 6.60
N SER A 93 40.48 -7.70 7.21
CA SER A 93 40.65 -7.61 8.67
C SER A 93 39.90 -6.47 9.35
N ASP A 94 39.34 -5.53 8.57
CA ASP A 94 38.65 -4.35 9.09
C ASP A 94 37.15 -4.60 9.34
N LEU A 95 36.63 -5.77 8.94
CA LEU A 95 35.25 -6.21 9.20
C LEU A 95 35.11 -6.84 10.60
N PRO A 96 33.99 -6.65 11.32
CA PRO A 96 33.74 -7.32 12.60
C PRO A 96 33.77 -8.85 12.42
N GLN A 97 34.84 -9.51 12.88
CA GLN A 97 35.06 -10.97 12.72
C GLN A 97 34.08 -11.86 13.50
N ALA A 98 33.12 -11.29 14.23
CA ALA A 98 32.18 -12.07 15.04
C ALA A 98 30.94 -12.45 14.21
N GLY A 99 30.96 -13.65 13.61
CA GLY A 99 29.73 -14.34 13.19
C GLY A 99 29.53 -14.59 11.70
N ILE A 100 30.49 -14.28 10.83
CA ILE A 100 30.36 -14.57 9.39
C ILE A 100 30.82 -16.01 9.14
N PRO A 101 29.96 -16.94 8.66
CA PRO A 101 30.40 -18.26 8.22
C PRO A 101 31.32 -18.10 7.01
N GLU A 102 32.42 -18.84 6.94
CA GLU A 102 33.34 -18.88 5.79
C GLU A 102 32.55 -19.15 4.47
N PRO A 103 32.34 -18.15 3.58
CA PRO A 103 31.48 -18.34 2.41
C PRO A 103 32.27 -19.00 1.27
N SER A 104 31.64 -19.94 0.56
CA SER A 104 32.12 -20.39 -0.75
C SER A 104 31.89 -19.38 -1.88
N GLU A 105 31.22 -18.25 -1.59
CA GLU A 105 30.98 -17.14 -2.51
C GLU A 105 30.72 -15.84 -1.74
N VAL A 106 31.50 -14.78 -2.03
CA VAL A 106 31.31 -13.43 -1.49
C VAL A 106 31.08 -12.50 -2.67
N THR A 107 30.03 -11.68 -2.61
CA THR A 107 29.72 -10.70 -3.65
C THR A 107 29.94 -9.30 -3.11
N PHE A 108 30.68 -8.49 -3.87
CA PHE A 108 30.91 -7.09 -3.57
C PHE A 108 30.13 -6.25 -4.57
N ARG A 109 29.36 -5.27 -4.07
CA ARG A 109 28.72 -4.27 -4.90
C ARG A 109 29.41 -2.93 -4.67
N TYR A 110 29.94 -2.37 -5.74
CA TYR A 110 30.69 -1.11 -5.73
C TYR A 110 29.88 -0.03 -6.43
N TYR A 111 29.72 1.10 -5.75
CA TYR A 111 29.16 2.31 -6.32
C TYR A 111 30.21 3.43 -6.25
N ALA A 112 30.68 3.89 -7.41
CA ALA A 112 31.45 5.12 -7.52
C ALA A 112 30.59 6.20 -8.14
N PHE A 113 30.48 7.33 -7.43
CA PHE A 113 29.86 8.53 -7.95
C PHE A 113 30.91 9.63 -7.87
N GLY A 114 31.31 10.22 -9.00
CA GLY A 114 32.18 11.40 -9.00
C GLY A 114 31.60 12.56 -8.17
N ASN A 115 30.28 12.56 -7.99
CA ASN A 115 29.43 13.61 -7.43
C ASN A 115 28.41 13.11 -6.37
N ALA A 116 28.63 11.97 -5.69
CA ALA A 116 27.64 11.35 -4.77
C ALA A 116 27.02 12.23 -3.65
N GLN A 117 27.65 13.37 -3.36
CA GLN A 117 27.25 14.29 -2.29
C GLN A 117 26.88 15.66 -2.85
N ILE A 118 26.89 15.79 -4.18
CA ILE A 118 26.31 16.92 -4.87
C ILE A 118 24.80 16.70 -4.87
N ASP A 119 24.12 17.81 -4.88
CA ASP A 119 22.69 18.01 -4.96
C ASP A 119 22.57 18.96 -6.17
N ASP A 120 22.32 18.40 -7.35
CA ASP A 120 22.46 19.11 -8.63
C ASP A 120 21.24 19.99 -8.93
N ASP A 121 20.05 19.59 -8.48
CA ASP A 121 18.77 20.30 -8.59
C ASP A 121 18.37 21.10 -7.35
N GLN A 122 19.09 20.95 -6.23
CA GLN A 122 18.95 21.72 -4.99
C GLN A 122 17.64 21.46 -4.25
N ASP A 123 17.26 20.19 -4.13
CA ASP A 123 16.04 19.72 -3.47
C ASP A 123 16.30 19.17 -2.04
N ASP A 124 17.53 19.29 -1.53
CA ASP A 124 18.02 18.73 -0.27
C ASP A 124 18.22 17.19 -0.26
N LEU A 125 18.08 16.50 -1.40
CA LEU A 125 18.63 15.18 -1.65
C LEU A 125 19.97 15.28 -2.38
N CYS A 126 20.74 14.19 -2.36
CA CYS A 126 22.00 14.14 -3.11
C CYS A 126 21.84 13.12 -4.22
N ASN A 127 22.54 13.30 -5.34
CA ASN A 127 22.41 12.43 -6.51
C ASN A 127 22.59 10.94 -6.19
N ALA A 128 23.39 10.60 -5.17
CA ALA A 128 23.55 9.21 -4.74
C ALA A 128 22.33 8.65 -4.01
N ARG A 129 21.65 9.46 -3.20
CA ARG A 129 20.41 9.07 -2.51
C ARG A 129 19.30 8.88 -3.54
N GLU A 130 19.20 9.81 -4.48
CA GLU A 130 18.24 9.75 -5.57
C GLU A 130 18.43 8.50 -6.42
N TYR A 131 19.66 8.23 -6.89
CA TYR A 131 19.90 7.07 -7.72
C TYR A 131 19.79 5.71 -7.00
N LEU A 132 20.07 5.64 -5.70
CA LEU A 132 20.18 4.36 -4.97
C LEU A 132 19.00 4.02 -4.06
N VAL A 133 18.24 5.01 -3.62
CA VAL A 133 17.23 4.84 -2.56
C VAL A 133 15.86 5.15 -3.12
N THR A 134 15.66 6.38 -3.61
CA THR A 134 14.34 6.84 -4.09
C THR A 134 14.12 6.53 -5.57
N TYR A 135 15.19 6.36 -6.35
CA TYR A 135 15.17 6.18 -7.81
C TYR A 135 14.63 7.39 -8.59
N THR A 136 14.77 8.59 -8.03
CA THR A 136 14.37 9.88 -8.61
C THR A 136 15.43 10.46 -9.58
N ASP A 137 15.08 11.51 -10.35
CA ASP A 137 16.00 12.15 -11.32
C ASP A 137 16.77 13.32 -10.68
N ALA A 138 18.05 13.11 -10.39
CA ALA A 138 18.98 14.08 -9.80
C ALA A 138 19.27 15.38 -10.58
N GLN A 139 18.44 15.72 -11.55
CA GLN A 139 18.44 17.00 -12.26
C GLN A 139 17.06 17.67 -12.25
N ASP A 140 16.10 17.06 -11.57
CA ASP A 140 14.70 17.46 -11.51
C ASP A 140 14.26 17.43 -10.04
N PRO A 141 14.09 18.58 -9.39
CA PRO A 141 13.84 18.62 -7.94
C PRO A 141 12.47 18.04 -7.54
N ASP A 142 11.57 17.79 -8.48
CA ASP A 142 10.19 17.31 -8.29
C ASP A 142 9.95 16.28 -9.40
N THR A 143 10.27 15.00 -9.13
CA THR A 143 10.38 13.96 -10.16
C THR A 143 9.01 13.56 -10.72
N ASP A 144 7.92 13.71 -9.97
CA ASP A 144 6.57 13.35 -10.39
C ASP A 144 5.65 14.54 -10.73
N ASP A 145 6.20 15.77 -10.67
CA ASP A 145 5.58 17.03 -11.07
C ASP A 145 4.31 17.38 -10.25
N ASP A 146 4.28 17.03 -8.97
CA ASP A 146 3.10 17.18 -8.10
C ASP A 146 3.09 18.49 -7.28
N GLY A 147 4.24 19.15 -7.19
CA GLY A 147 4.43 20.41 -6.47
C GLY A 147 5.21 20.30 -5.15
N LEU A 148 5.59 19.11 -4.70
CA LEU A 148 6.60 18.89 -3.65
C LEU A 148 7.93 18.50 -4.28
N THR A 149 9.04 18.89 -3.64
CA THR A 149 10.34 18.39 -4.09
C THR A 149 10.60 16.99 -3.56
N ASP A 150 11.38 16.14 -4.26
CA ASP A 150 11.67 14.76 -3.83
C ASP A 150 12.22 14.73 -2.39
N GLY A 151 13.05 15.72 -2.05
CA GLY A 151 13.53 15.94 -0.69
C GLY A 151 12.47 16.36 0.34
N GLU A 152 11.50 17.20 -0.02
CA GLU A 152 10.38 17.56 0.86
C GLU A 152 9.52 16.32 1.15
N GLU A 153 9.18 15.58 0.10
CA GLU A 153 8.43 14.33 0.20
C GLU A 153 9.10 13.34 1.14
N LEU A 154 10.37 13.02 0.89
CA LEU A 154 11.08 12.01 1.67
C LEU A 154 11.41 12.46 3.09
N LEU A 155 11.78 13.73 3.30
CA LEU A 155 12.33 14.21 4.57
C LEU A 155 11.29 14.86 5.49
N LEU A 156 10.18 15.35 4.94
CA LEU A 156 9.17 16.10 5.68
C LEU A 156 7.79 15.43 5.68
N HIS A 157 7.33 14.92 4.54
CA HIS A 157 5.96 14.45 4.37
C HIS A 157 5.79 12.94 4.48
N GLY A 158 6.81 12.17 4.10
CA GLY A 158 6.78 10.71 4.07
C GLY A 158 6.04 10.13 2.85
N THR A 159 5.82 10.93 1.81
CA THR A 159 5.22 10.55 0.52
C THR A 159 6.27 9.89 -0.40
N ASP A 160 5.82 9.26 -1.49
CA ASP A 160 6.69 8.58 -2.46
C ASP A 160 7.01 9.52 -3.64
N PRO A 161 8.27 9.98 -3.81
CA PRO A 161 8.64 11.00 -4.81
C PRO A 161 8.62 10.53 -6.27
N LEU A 162 7.95 9.42 -6.54
CA LEU A 162 7.70 8.87 -7.86
C LEU A 162 6.19 8.76 -8.15
N VAL A 163 5.34 9.18 -7.20
CA VAL A 163 3.91 8.99 -7.19
C VAL A 163 3.24 10.28 -6.72
N ALA A 164 2.82 11.08 -7.69
CA ALA A 164 2.21 12.39 -7.48
C ALA A 164 0.95 12.43 -6.59
N ASP A 165 0.44 11.29 -6.14
CA ASP A 165 -0.74 11.10 -5.28
C ASP A 165 -0.47 9.80 -4.52
N THR A 166 0.20 9.87 -3.37
CA THR A 166 0.75 8.69 -2.68
C THR A 166 -0.34 7.78 -2.12
N ASP A 167 -1.48 8.34 -1.70
CA ASP A 167 -2.58 7.59 -1.09
C ASP A 167 -3.70 7.17 -2.07
N HIS A 168 -3.58 7.61 -3.33
CA HIS A 168 -4.49 7.36 -4.45
C HIS A 168 -5.93 7.81 -4.19
N ASP A 169 -6.12 8.91 -3.46
CA ASP A 169 -7.45 9.49 -3.24
C ASP A 169 -7.90 10.44 -4.38
N GLY A 170 -7.02 10.68 -5.36
CA GLY A 170 -7.25 11.51 -6.54
C GLY A 170 -6.78 12.96 -6.39
N MET A 171 -6.21 13.34 -5.25
CA MET A 171 -5.58 14.63 -4.99
C MET A 171 -4.06 14.47 -4.93
N PRO A 172 -3.27 15.36 -5.57
CA PRO A 172 -1.82 15.27 -5.47
C PRO A 172 -1.27 15.65 -4.11
N ASP A 173 -0.18 15.04 -3.70
CA ASP A 173 0.40 15.22 -2.36
C ASP A 173 0.76 16.69 -2.12
N GLY A 174 1.35 17.36 -3.12
CA GLY A 174 1.66 18.78 -3.06
C GLY A 174 0.45 19.68 -2.94
N TRP A 175 -0.66 19.35 -3.61
CA TRP A 175 -1.89 20.11 -3.47
C TRP A 175 -2.49 19.94 -2.08
N GLU A 176 -2.50 18.72 -1.55
CA GLU A 176 -2.99 18.44 -0.22
C GLU A 176 -2.20 19.15 0.87
N VAL A 177 -0.86 19.11 0.80
CA VAL A 177 0.03 19.80 1.71
C VAL A 177 -0.24 21.31 1.71
N ASP A 178 -0.43 21.91 0.53
CA ASP A 178 -0.73 23.34 0.38
C ASP A 178 -2.03 23.76 1.09
N TYR A 179 -3.01 22.85 1.17
CA TYR A 179 -4.29 23.08 1.85
C TYR A 179 -4.40 22.45 3.25
N GLY A 180 -3.34 21.81 3.74
CA GLY A 180 -3.28 21.18 5.05
C GLY A 180 -4.13 19.92 5.18
N LEU A 181 -4.34 19.22 4.07
CA LEU A 181 -4.87 17.86 4.00
C LEU A 181 -3.74 16.85 4.27
N ASN A 182 -4.05 15.56 4.20
CA ASN A 182 -3.13 14.51 4.62
C ASN A 182 -2.80 13.58 3.45
N PRO A 183 -1.62 13.73 2.80
CA PRO A 183 -1.24 12.99 1.58
C PRO A 183 -0.90 11.51 1.78
N LEU A 184 -1.28 10.99 2.95
CA LEU A 184 -1.06 9.61 3.36
C LEU A 184 -2.38 9.06 3.91
N SER A 185 -3.53 9.53 3.40
CA SER A 185 -4.88 9.15 3.79
C SER A 185 -5.14 7.66 3.48
N GLY A 186 -4.67 6.82 4.40
CA GLY A 186 -4.84 5.37 4.34
C GLY A 186 -3.60 4.56 4.00
N PHE A 187 -2.47 5.21 3.77
CA PHE A 187 -1.18 4.53 3.83
C PHE A 187 -0.79 4.34 5.30
N HIS A 188 -0.72 3.09 5.75
CA HIS A 188 -0.40 2.74 7.13
C HIS A 188 0.39 1.42 7.16
N ASP A 189 1.42 1.30 7.99
CA ASP A 189 2.29 0.12 8.11
C ASP A 189 1.56 -1.22 8.36
N SER A 190 0.30 -1.13 8.82
CA SER A 190 -0.56 -2.28 9.11
C SER A 190 -1.48 -2.68 7.95
N LEU A 191 -1.49 -1.94 6.84
CA LEU A 191 -2.27 -2.24 5.64
C LEU A 191 -1.75 -3.54 5.01
N VAL A 192 -2.61 -4.54 4.92
CA VAL A 192 -2.26 -5.88 4.40
C VAL A 192 -3.07 -6.29 3.17
N GLY A 193 -4.23 -5.65 2.98
CA GLY A 193 -5.08 -5.86 1.81
C GLY A 193 -5.63 -4.54 1.33
N TRP A 194 -5.44 -4.23 0.05
CA TRP A 194 -6.03 -3.10 -0.63
C TRP A 194 -6.44 -3.53 -2.04
N TRP A 195 -7.75 -3.63 -2.29
CA TRP A 195 -8.32 -3.94 -3.59
C TRP A 195 -9.05 -2.70 -4.12
N PRO A 196 -8.37 -1.85 -4.90
CA PRO A 196 -8.95 -0.64 -5.48
C PRO A 196 -9.94 -0.95 -6.61
N PHE A 197 -9.88 -2.16 -7.18
CA PHE A 197 -10.71 -2.55 -8.33
C PHE A 197 -10.53 -1.69 -9.60
N ASP A 198 -9.33 -1.14 -9.76
CA ASP A 198 -8.88 -0.40 -10.94
C ASP A 198 -8.34 -1.27 -12.09
N ASP A 199 -8.25 -2.59 -11.90
CA ASP A 199 -7.73 -3.51 -12.92
C ASP A 199 -8.48 -3.42 -14.26
N GLY A 200 -9.78 -3.06 -14.19
CA GLY A 200 -10.66 -2.72 -15.31
C GLY A 200 -11.02 -3.89 -16.25
N THR A 201 -10.34 -5.04 -16.14
CA THR A 201 -10.57 -6.23 -16.95
C THR A 201 -10.09 -7.50 -16.24
N GLY A 202 -10.51 -8.66 -16.77
CA GLY A 202 -10.02 -9.96 -16.28
C GLY A 202 -10.86 -10.53 -15.15
N THR A 203 -10.26 -11.49 -14.43
CA THR A 203 -10.92 -12.28 -13.37
C THR A 203 -10.12 -12.25 -12.06
N SER A 204 -9.23 -11.28 -11.91
CA SER A 204 -8.42 -11.06 -10.71
C SER A 204 -8.56 -9.61 -10.30
N ALA A 205 -8.59 -9.36 -9.00
CA ALA A 205 -8.44 -8.05 -8.39
C ALA A 205 -7.08 -8.00 -7.70
N VAL A 206 -6.20 -7.09 -8.08
CA VAL A 206 -4.86 -6.99 -7.51
C VAL A 206 -4.92 -6.47 -6.07
N ASN A 207 -4.10 -7.04 -5.18
CA ASN A 207 -3.80 -6.43 -3.90
C ASN A 207 -2.68 -5.37 -4.09
N SER A 208 -3.03 -4.11 -4.00
CA SER A 208 -2.10 -2.98 -4.16
C SER A 208 -1.30 -2.68 -2.89
N ALA A 209 -1.66 -3.24 -1.74
CA ALA A 209 -0.94 -3.00 -0.48
C ALA A 209 0.41 -3.73 -0.41
N MET A 210 0.48 -4.94 -0.98
CA MET A 210 1.67 -5.78 -0.95
C MET A 210 1.57 -6.92 -1.96
N SER A 211 2.68 -7.60 -2.23
CA SER A 211 2.65 -8.79 -3.08
C SER A 211 1.87 -9.94 -2.44
N GLY A 212 0.94 -10.54 -3.19
CA GLY A 212 0.11 -11.66 -2.72
C GLY A 212 -1.25 -11.19 -2.20
N TYR A 213 -2.12 -12.14 -1.85
CA TYR A 213 -3.51 -11.86 -1.46
C TYR A 213 -4.35 -11.19 -2.57
N ASP A 214 -3.99 -11.39 -3.84
CA ASP A 214 -4.87 -11.03 -4.95
C ASP A 214 -6.22 -11.75 -4.83
N GLY A 215 -7.28 -11.04 -5.17
CA GLY A 215 -8.64 -11.57 -5.19
C GLY A 215 -8.97 -12.28 -6.50
N GLU A 216 -9.59 -13.45 -6.43
CA GLU A 216 -10.17 -14.14 -7.58
C GLU A 216 -11.66 -13.79 -7.70
N LEU A 217 -12.09 -13.31 -8.87
CA LEU A 217 -13.51 -13.01 -9.13
C LEU A 217 -14.27 -14.32 -9.34
N MET A 218 -15.28 -14.57 -8.49
CA MET A 218 -16.05 -15.81 -8.45
C MET A 218 -17.46 -15.57 -9.02
N ASN A 219 -17.81 -16.34 -10.07
CA ASN A 219 -19.08 -16.29 -10.79
C ASN A 219 -19.42 -14.96 -11.49
N MET A 220 -18.51 -13.98 -11.42
CA MET A 220 -18.71 -12.65 -11.99
C MET A 220 -18.57 -12.63 -13.51
N SER A 221 -19.34 -11.75 -14.15
CA SER A 221 -19.19 -11.43 -15.58
C SER A 221 -17.85 -10.74 -15.85
N THR A 222 -17.24 -10.98 -17.03
CA THR A 222 -16.08 -10.19 -17.49
C THR A 222 -16.41 -8.70 -17.70
N SER A 223 -17.69 -8.33 -17.68
CA SER A 223 -18.19 -6.96 -17.72
C SER A 223 -18.56 -6.42 -16.34
N ALA A 224 -18.13 -7.06 -15.25
CA ALA A 224 -18.39 -6.59 -13.89
C ALA A 224 -17.64 -5.30 -13.55
N TRP A 225 -16.57 -4.98 -14.27
CA TRP A 225 -15.80 -3.75 -14.12
C TRP A 225 -16.62 -2.52 -14.55
N GLY A 226 -16.68 -1.50 -13.70
CA GLY A 226 -17.40 -0.25 -13.90
C GLY A 226 -16.59 0.95 -13.40
N GLN A 227 -17.26 2.11 -13.30
CA GLN A 227 -16.69 3.31 -12.69
C GLN A 227 -16.97 3.31 -11.19
N GLY A 228 -15.93 3.54 -10.40
CA GLY A 228 -15.98 3.62 -8.95
C GLY A 228 -16.30 5.01 -8.43
N VAL A 229 -16.03 5.19 -7.14
CA VAL A 229 -15.96 6.50 -6.50
C VAL A 229 -14.70 7.24 -6.95
N LEU A 230 -13.60 6.50 -7.09
CA LEU A 230 -12.34 6.87 -7.74
C LEU A 230 -12.02 5.76 -8.73
N GLY A 231 -11.59 6.10 -9.94
CA GLY A 231 -11.23 5.10 -10.94
C GLY A 231 -12.32 4.05 -11.26
N GLY A 232 -11.98 2.79 -11.04
CA GLY A 232 -12.77 1.59 -11.34
C GLY A 232 -13.55 1.06 -10.14
N ALA A 233 -14.45 0.11 -10.38
CA ALA A 233 -15.15 -0.62 -9.33
C ALA A 233 -15.67 -1.95 -9.85
N LEU A 234 -16.05 -2.86 -8.95
CA LEU A 234 -16.71 -4.11 -9.30
C LEU A 234 -18.22 -4.07 -9.05
N SER A 235 -18.98 -4.50 -10.06
CA SER A 235 -20.42 -4.72 -10.00
C SER A 235 -20.73 -6.15 -9.58
N PHE A 236 -21.58 -6.30 -8.57
CA PHE A 236 -22.07 -7.56 -8.02
C PHE A 236 -23.58 -7.68 -8.30
N ASP A 237 -24.03 -8.86 -8.74
CA ASP A 237 -25.39 -9.07 -9.23
C ASP A 237 -26.46 -9.42 -8.17
N GLY A 238 -26.03 -9.68 -6.92
CA GLY A 238 -26.90 -10.09 -5.82
C GLY A 238 -27.24 -11.57 -5.76
N SER A 239 -26.61 -12.42 -6.58
CA SER A 239 -26.94 -13.84 -6.68
C SER A 239 -25.86 -14.75 -6.11
N ASP A 240 -24.66 -14.69 -6.70
CA ASP A 240 -23.53 -15.58 -6.37
C ASP A 240 -22.15 -14.97 -6.67
N ASP A 241 -22.11 -13.67 -6.99
CA ASP A 241 -20.90 -12.89 -7.24
C ASP A 241 -20.16 -12.59 -5.93
N TYR A 242 -18.85 -12.86 -5.92
CA TYR A 242 -17.94 -12.42 -4.85
C TYR A 242 -16.48 -12.43 -5.31
N VAL A 243 -15.62 -11.72 -4.59
CA VAL A 243 -14.16 -11.84 -4.73
C VAL A 243 -13.65 -12.73 -3.61
N ARG A 244 -12.89 -13.78 -3.96
CA ARG A 244 -12.23 -14.68 -3.01
C ARG A 244 -10.76 -14.31 -2.88
N VAL A 245 -10.33 -13.97 -1.67
CA VAL A 245 -8.94 -13.73 -1.32
C VAL A 245 -8.44 -14.91 -0.49
N LEU A 246 -7.60 -15.77 -1.07
CA LEU A 246 -6.98 -16.86 -0.31
C LEU A 246 -5.87 -16.31 0.59
N GLN A 247 -5.86 -16.73 1.86
CA GLN A 247 -4.90 -16.23 2.84
C GLN A 247 -3.90 -17.31 3.26
N SER A 248 -2.61 -17.07 3.01
CA SER A 248 -1.53 -17.91 3.56
C SER A 248 -0.23 -17.08 3.71
N PRO A 249 0.11 -16.63 4.94
CA PRO A 249 -0.61 -16.80 6.20
C PRO A 249 -1.95 -16.01 6.27
N ALA A 250 -2.76 -16.24 7.31
CA ALA A 250 -3.96 -15.44 7.58
C ALA A 250 -3.60 -13.94 7.71
N MET A 251 -4.40 -13.05 7.12
CA MET A 251 -4.20 -11.60 7.26
C MET A 251 -4.64 -11.13 8.65
N LEU A 252 -5.75 -11.69 9.16
CA LEU A 252 -6.20 -11.48 10.53
C LEU A 252 -5.64 -12.59 11.43
N THR A 253 -4.80 -12.19 12.37
CA THR A 253 -4.12 -13.11 13.32
C THR A 253 -4.36 -12.74 14.78
N GLY A 254 -5.16 -11.70 15.04
CA GLY A 254 -5.33 -11.12 16.35
C GLY A 254 -6.70 -10.48 16.56
N SER A 255 -6.82 -9.80 17.70
CA SER A 255 -8.06 -9.18 18.16
C SER A 255 -8.25 -7.74 17.67
N GLU A 256 -7.32 -7.23 16.87
CA GLU A 256 -7.32 -5.84 16.41
C GLU A 256 -7.23 -5.79 14.88
N PHE A 257 -8.07 -4.98 14.27
CA PHE A 257 -8.09 -4.75 12.82
C PHE A 257 -8.97 -3.55 12.45
N THR A 258 -8.85 -3.14 11.20
CA THR A 258 -9.81 -2.24 10.55
C THR A 258 -10.16 -2.81 9.19
N ALA A 259 -11.45 -2.82 8.86
CA ALA A 259 -11.94 -3.18 7.53
C ALA A 259 -12.82 -2.06 7.00
N CYS A 260 -12.61 -1.65 5.75
CA CYS A 260 -13.40 -0.59 5.13
C CYS A 260 -13.49 -0.75 3.61
N GLY A 261 -14.37 0.03 3.01
CA GLY A 261 -14.47 0.19 1.58
C GLY A 261 -15.68 1.02 1.17
N TRP A 262 -15.71 1.38 -0.10
CA TRP A 262 -16.80 2.12 -0.70
C TRP A 262 -17.84 1.16 -1.26
N VAL A 263 -19.10 1.48 -1.00
CA VAL A 263 -20.22 0.66 -1.44
C VAL A 263 -21.33 1.49 -2.03
N TYR A 264 -21.93 0.96 -3.10
CA TYR A 264 -23.21 1.37 -3.63
C TYR A 264 -24.16 0.17 -3.57
N LEU A 265 -25.17 0.22 -2.72
CA LEU A 265 -26.20 -0.81 -2.63
C LEU A 265 -27.39 -0.44 -3.53
N ASP A 266 -27.78 -1.34 -4.45
CA ASP A 266 -28.94 -1.13 -5.33
C ASP A 266 -30.21 -0.93 -4.48
N PRO A 267 -30.92 0.20 -4.59
CA PRO A 267 -32.08 0.50 -3.76
C PRO A 267 -33.30 -0.39 -4.03
N SER A 268 -33.27 -1.20 -5.10
CA SER A 268 -34.28 -2.20 -5.41
C SER A 268 -33.96 -3.58 -4.82
N TYR A 269 -32.76 -3.76 -4.26
CA TYR A 269 -32.33 -5.02 -3.69
C TYR A 269 -32.79 -5.15 -2.24
N SER A 270 -33.11 -6.38 -1.86
CA SER A 270 -33.41 -6.76 -0.50
C SER A 270 -32.94 -8.20 -0.30
N ALA A 271 -32.17 -8.40 0.74
CA ALA A 271 -31.53 -9.65 1.13
C ALA A 271 -31.16 -9.57 2.62
N ASP A 272 -31.06 -10.73 3.28
CA ASP A 272 -30.90 -10.76 4.73
C ASP A 272 -29.62 -10.04 5.21
N TYR A 273 -28.47 -10.29 4.56
CA TYR A 273 -27.18 -9.76 5.02
C TYR A 273 -26.20 -9.40 3.88
N PRO A 274 -26.52 -8.47 2.96
CA PRO A 274 -25.58 -8.03 1.92
C PRO A 274 -24.23 -7.63 2.55
N THR A 275 -23.18 -8.33 2.17
CA THR A 275 -21.87 -8.21 2.82
C THR A 275 -20.88 -7.47 1.94
N LEU A 276 -20.25 -6.42 2.46
CA LEU A 276 -19.09 -5.78 1.85
C LEU A 276 -17.88 -6.70 1.93
N ILE A 277 -17.46 -7.05 3.14
CA ILE A 277 -16.28 -7.89 3.39
C ILE A 277 -16.54 -8.80 4.60
N ALA A 278 -16.05 -10.03 4.51
CA ALA A 278 -16.10 -11.01 5.58
C ALA A 278 -14.81 -11.83 5.65
N ASP A 279 -14.35 -12.06 6.88
CA ASP A 279 -13.37 -13.09 7.24
C ASP A 279 -14.07 -13.97 8.28
N MET A 280 -14.67 -15.08 7.83
CA MET A 280 -15.56 -15.90 8.66
C MET A 280 -15.39 -17.39 8.41
N GLY A 281 -15.58 -18.17 9.47
CA GLY A 281 -15.65 -19.62 9.49
C GLY A 281 -16.97 -20.13 10.05
N SER A 282 -17.43 -21.29 9.56
CA SER A 282 -18.58 -21.99 10.15
C SER A 282 -18.11 -23.02 11.17
N CYS A 283 -18.76 -23.04 12.33
CA CYS A 283 -18.52 -24.00 13.39
C CYS A 283 -19.84 -24.59 13.91
N GLY A 284 -20.51 -25.34 13.04
CA GLY A 284 -21.77 -26.01 13.35
C GLY A 284 -22.98 -25.13 13.05
N SER A 285 -23.68 -24.66 14.08
CA SER A 285 -24.81 -23.73 13.94
C SER A 285 -24.44 -22.27 14.22
N TYR A 286 -23.15 -22.01 14.44
CA TYR A 286 -22.59 -20.71 14.75
C TYR A 286 -21.44 -20.39 13.79
N TYR A 287 -21.00 -19.14 13.86
CA TYR A 287 -19.94 -18.57 13.05
C TYR A 287 -18.86 -17.99 13.95
N ASP A 288 -17.66 -17.91 13.39
CA ASP A 288 -16.48 -17.30 14.00
C ASP A 288 -15.85 -16.34 12.97
N GLY A 289 -15.43 -15.14 13.38
CA GLY A 289 -14.91 -14.09 12.51
C GLY A 289 -15.75 -12.81 12.49
N PHE A 290 -15.64 -12.04 11.40
CA PHE A 290 -16.37 -10.79 11.24
C PHE A 290 -17.00 -10.65 9.85
N TRP A 291 -18.07 -9.86 9.77
CA TRP A 291 -18.51 -9.28 8.51
C TRP A 291 -18.96 -7.84 8.67
N LEU A 292 -18.80 -7.06 7.60
CA LEU A 292 -19.21 -5.67 7.49
C LEU A 292 -20.20 -5.56 6.32
N GLY A 293 -21.34 -4.89 6.52
CA GLY A 293 -22.33 -4.72 5.45
C GLY A 293 -23.69 -4.19 5.92
N HIS A 294 -24.73 -4.70 5.28
CA HIS A 294 -26.13 -4.31 5.42
C HIS A 294 -26.96 -5.41 6.11
N ASP A 295 -27.99 -5.05 6.89
CA ASP A 295 -28.99 -5.95 7.46
C ASP A 295 -30.40 -5.39 7.22
N ASP A 296 -31.17 -6.05 6.34
CA ASP A 296 -32.52 -5.61 5.96
C ASP A 296 -33.55 -5.74 7.10
N ASP A 297 -33.33 -6.67 8.05
CA ASP A 297 -34.28 -7.03 9.09
C ASP A 297 -34.21 -6.09 10.30
N TYR A 298 -33.04 -5.52 10.58
CA TYR A 298 -32.83 -4.70 11.78
C TYR A 298 -32.22 -3.33 11.50
N VAL A 299 -31.23 -3.20 10.60
CA VAL A 299 -30.49 -1.93 10.45
C VAL A 299 -29.63 -1.82 9.18
N PRO A 300 -29.66 -0.70 8.44
CA PRO A 300 -29.00 -0.61 7.14
C PRO A 300 -27.46 -0.64 7.15
N ALA A 301 -26.77 -0.46 8.29
CA ALA A 301 -25.32 -0.62 8.37
C ALA A 301 -24.93 -1.37 9.65
N VAL A 302 -24.15 -2.45 9.51
CA VAL A 302 -23.80 -3.37 10.60
C VAL A 302 -22.36 -3.88 10.44
N ALA A 303 -21.65 -4.01 11.56
CA ALA A 303 -20.41 -4.78 11.62
C ALA A 303 -20.53 -5.89 12.66
N ALA A 304 -20.85 -7.12 12.26
CA ALA A 304 -21.03 -8.20 13.21
C ALA A 304 -19.69 -8.85 13.57
N LEU A 305 -19.46 -9.00 14.88
CA LEU A 305 -18.34 -9.73 15.45
C LEU A 305 -18.87 -11.03 16.05
N LEU A 306 -18.43 -12.16 15.50
CA LEU A 306 -18.92 -13.49 15.80
C LEU A 306 -17.74 -14.24 16.40
N ASP A 307 -17.81 -14.58 17.69
CA ASP A 307 -16.66 -15.13 18.42
C ASP A 307 -17.04 -16.43 19.15
N ASP A 308 -16.06 -17.33 19.24
CA ASP A 308 -16.06 -18.58 20.01
C ASP A 308 -17.27 -19.49 19.76
N CYS A 309 -17.88 -19.46 18.57
CA CYS A 309 -18.86 -20.46 18.13
C CYS A 309 -20.04 -20.71 19.09
N THR A 310 -20.41 -19.71 19.90
CA THR A 310 -21.36 -19.87 21.02
C THR A 310 -22.48 -18.85 20.98
N SER A 311 -22.19 -17.59 20.66
CA SER A 311 -23.19 -16.53 20.44
C SER A 311 -22.54 -15.31 19.76
N PRO A 312 -23.29 -14.55 18.93
CA PRO A 312 -22.80 -13.27 18.43
C PRO A 312 -22.43 -12.33 19.57
N LEU A 313 -21.34 -11.59 19.42
CA LEU A 313 -20.97 -10.53 20.35
C LEU A 313 -21.97 -9.37 20.22
N THR A 314 -21.91 -8.43 21.17
CA THR A 314 -22.57 -7.13 20.94
C THR A 314 -21.81 -6.42 19.83
N TYR A 315 -22.51 -6.02 18.78
CA TYR A 315 -21.93 -5.37 17.60
C TYR A 315 -22.51 -3.98 17.36
N PRO A 316 -21.73 -3.06 16.77
CA PRO A 316 -22.21 -1.73 16.42
C PRO A 316 -23.09 -1.78 15.17
N TYR A 317 -24.14 -0.97 15.16
CA TYR A 317 -25.06 -0.84 14.04
C TYR A 317 -25.64 0.57 13.94
N ALA A 318 -26.00 0.99 12.73
CA ALA A 318 -26.60 2.30 12.47
C ALA A 318 -27.86 2.20 11.62
N THR A 319 -28.80 3.12 11.86
CA THR A 319 -30.09 3.21 11.13
C THR A 319 -30.02 4.09 9.88
N ALA A 320 -28.87 4.69 9.60
CA ALA A 320 -28.65 5.53 8.43
C ALA A 320 -28.69 4.67 7.16
N SER A 321 -29.43 5.13 6.13
CA SER A 321 -29.54 4.42 4.86
C SER A 321 -28.20 4.40 4.12
N ILE A 322 -27.89 3.27 3.49
CA ILE A 322 -26.70 3.09 2.63
C ILE A 322 -27.07 2.70 1.18
N THR A 323 -28.35 2.81 0.81
CA THR A 323 -28.86 2.44 -0.51
C THR A 323 -28.93 3.62 -1.46
N GLY A 324 -28.67 3.39 -2.74
CA GLY A 324 -28.86 4.37 -3.82
C GLY A 324 -27.85 5.52 -3.88
N ALA A 325 -26.76 5.44 -3.12
CA ALA A 325 -25.63 6.36 -3.16
C ALA A 325 -24.33 5.64 -2.75
N TRP A 326 -23.19 6.18 -3.16
CA TRP A 326 -21.89 5.73 -2.64
C TRP A 326 -21.76 6.10 -1.17
N VAL A 327 -21.31 5.15 -0.37
CA VAL A 327 -21.07 5.29 1.08
C VAL A 327 -19.75 4.63 1.42
N HIS A 328 -18.91 5.32 2.17
CA HIS A 328 -17.74 4.70 2.78
C HIS A 328 -18.16 4.03 4.09
N LEU A 329 -17.98 2.71 4.16
CA LEU A 329 -18.34 1.89 5.32
C LEU A 329 -17.06 1.39 5.96
N ALA A 330 -16.88 1.62 7.27
CA ALA A 330 -15.70 1.15 7.99
C ALA A 330 -16.03 0.61 9.37
N VAL A 331 -15.26 -0.38 9.83
CA VAL A 331 -15.26 -0.83 11.23
C VAL A 331 -13.83 -0.87 11.76
N THR A 332 -13.62 -0.33 12.96
CA THR A 332 -12.38 -0.52 13.72
C THR A 332 -12.66 -1.42 14.92
N VAL A 333 -11.73 -2.33 15.24
CA VAL A 333 -11.83 -3.24 16.37
C VAL A 333 -10.52 -3.21 17.15
N SER A 334 -10.57 -2.85 18.43
CA SER A 334 -9.41 -2.72 19.33
C SER A 334 -9.46 -3.74 20.48
N GLY A 335 -9.69 -5.01 20.15
CA GLY A 335 -9.77 -6.15 21.07
C GLY A 335 -11.01 -6.21 21.97
N THR A 336 -11.44 -5.09 22.55
CA THR A 336 -12.61 -5.01 23.45
C THR A 336 -13.65 -3.97 23.05
N SER A 337 -13.34 -3.16 22.04
CA SER A 337 -14.19 -2.11 21.52
C SER A 337 -14.26 -2.24 20.01
N SER A 338 -15.44 -1.98 19.46
CA SER A 338 -15.63 -1.84 18.02
C SER A 338 -16.43 -0.60 17.70
N ILE A 339 -16.08 0.06 16.61
CA ILE A 339 -16.69 1.31 16.18
C ILE A 339 -17.04 1.20 14.71
N LEU A 340 -18.30 1.48 14.37
CA LEU A 340 -18.82 1.54 13.01
C LEU A 340 -18.82 3.00 12.54
N TYR A 341 -18.33 3.21 11.33
CA TYR A 341 -18.26 4.52 10.70
C TYR A 341 -19.01 4.51 9.38
N LEU A 342 -19.64 5.65 9.08
CA LEU A 342 -20.21 5.95 7.77
C LEU A 342 -19.64 7.29 7.30
N ASN A 343 -19.06 7.32 6.11
CA ASN A 343 -18.46 8.52 5.50
C ASN A 343 -17.49 9.22 6.46
N GLY A 344 -16.57 8.45 7.05
CA GLY A 344 -15.57 8.95 8.00
C GLY A 344 -16.08 9.27 9.41
N VAL A 345 -17.40 9.22 9.67
CA VAL A 345 -17.99 9.62 10.96
C VAL A 345 -18.42 8.41 11.78
N GLU A 346 -18.05 8.38 13.07
CA GLU A 346 -18.54 7.35 14.01
C GLU A 346 -20.07 7.43 14.11
N VAL A 347 -20.75 6.32 13.81
CA VAL A 347 -22.22 6.21 13.89
C VAL A 347 -22.69 5.28 15.00
N ALA A 348 -21.86 4.33 15.42
CA ALA A 348 -22.16 3.41 16.50
C ALA A 348 -20.89 2.79 17.08
N SER A 349 -20.96 2.38 18.34
CA SER A 349 -19.91 1.62 19.00
C SER A 349 -20.49 0.51 19.87
N ALA A 350 -19.69 -0.54 20.06
CA ALA A 350 -20.01 -1.65 20.94
C ALA A 350 -18.79 -2.06 21.75
N THR A 351 -19.06 -2.72 22.88
CA THR A 351 -18.01 -3.30 23.72
C THR A 351 -18.18 -4.81 23.78
N GLY A 352 -17.10 -5.54 23.58
CA GLY A 352 -17.07 -6.99 23.56
C GLY A 352 -15.67 -7.45 23.17
N GLY A 353 -15.16 -8.48 23.87
CA GLY A 353 -13.90 -9.12 23.46
C GLY A 353 -14.09 -9.78 22.10
N PHE A 354 -13.17 -9.56 21.15
CA PHE A 354 -13.15 -10.21 19.85
C PHE A 354 -11.84 -10.99 19.69
N SER A 355 -11.91 -12.30 19.43
CA SER A 355 -10.72 -13.14 19.27
C SER A 355 -10.97 -14.26 18.26
N PRO A 356 -11.09 -13.92 16.96
CA PRO A 356 -11.51 -14.86 15.93
C PRO A 356 -10.46 -15.94 15.68
N SER A 357 -10.89 -17.12 15.24
CA SER A 357 -9.97 -18.10 14.64
C SER A 357 -9.54 -17.63 13.25
N GLU A 358 -8.29 -17.98 12.88
CA GLU A 358 -7.78 -17.80 11.53
C GLU A 358 -8.67 -18.52 10.50
N GLN A 359 -8.97 -17.85 9.39
CA GLN A 359 -9.67 -18.44 8.25
C GLN A 359 -8.74 -18.63 7.06
N SER A 360 -9.18 -19.44 6.10
CA SER A 360 -8.43 -19.69 4.87
C SER A 360 -8.63 -18.63 3.80
N GLU A 361 -9.66 -17.80 3.94
CA GLU A 361 -10.01 -16.79 2.94
C GLU A 361 -10.79 -15.62 3.53
N VAL A 362 -10.56 -14.45 2.93
CA VAL A 362 -11.42 -13.27 3.00
C VAL A 362 -12.32 -13.27 1.77
N ARG A 363 -13.56 -12.81 1.94
CA ARG A 363 -14.53 -12.66 0.86
C ARG A 363 -15.03 -11.22 0.80
N ILE A 364 -15.12 -10.70 -0.41
CA ILE A 364 -15.68 -9.37 -0.69
C ILE A 364 -16.95 -9.56 -1.53
N GLY A 365 -18.06 -8.95 -1.13
CA GLY A 365 -19.35 -9.10 -1.79
C GLY A 365 -20.19 -10.31 -1.34
N TRP A 366 -19.67 -11.15 -0.43
CA TRP A 366 -20.41 -12.29 0.12
C TRP A 366 -19.95 -12.67 1.54
N GLY A 367 -20.91 -13.05 2.38
CA GLY A 367 -20.70 -13.65 3.70
C GLY A 367 -20.43 -15.16 3.65
N ASN A 368 -20.72 -15.88 4.75
CA ASN A 368 -20.33 -17.29 4.88
C ASN A 368 -21.45 -18.32 5.10
N ASP A 369 -22.70 -17.90 5.30
CA ASP A 369 -23.80 -18.84 5.47
C ASP A 369 -24.61 -18.99 4.17
N PRO A 370 -24.57 -20.16 3.51
CA PRO A 370 -25.37 -20.41 2.30
C PRO A 370 -26.88 -20.50 2.57
N SER A 371 -27.31 -20.49 3.83
CA SER A 371 -28.73 -20.54 4.24
C SER A 371 -29.44 -19.19 4.10
N TYR A 372 -28.70 -18.08 4.03
CA TYR A 372 -29.26 -16.75 3.80
C TYR A 372 -28.68 -16.10 2.54
N THR A 373 -29.30 -15.02 2.08
CA THR A 373 -28.78 -14.22 0.96
C THR A 373 -27.80 -13.16 1.47
N TYR A 374 -26.51 -13.49 1.46
CA TYR A 374 -25.43 -12.56 1.87
C TYR A 374 -24.80 -11.76 0.72
N HIS A 375 -25.19 -12.06 -0.52
CA HIS A 375 -24.54 -11.49 -1.70
C HIS A 375 -24.87 -10.01 -1.86
N TRP A 376 -23.87 -9.23 -2.22
CA TRP A 376 -24.02 -7.82 -2.54
C TRP A 376 -24.69 -7.63 -3.90
N LYS A 377 -25.57 -6.63 -4.03
CA LYS A 377 -26.09 -6.18 -5.33
C LYS A 377 -25.83 -4.69 -5.50
N GLY A 378 -25.01 -4.35 -6.48
CA GLY A 378 -24.56 -2.98 -6.69
C GLY A 378 -23.06 -2.96 -6.92
N MET A 379 -22.39 -1.92 -6.47
CA MET A 379 -20.95 -1.74 -6.71
C MET A 379 -20.17 -1.70 -5.40
N ILE A 380 -18.95 -2.23 -5.43
CA ILE A 380 -17.97 -2.15 -4.34
C ILE A 380 -16.68 -1.61 -4.94
N ASP A 381 -16.02 -0.76 -4.19
CA ASP A 381 -14.81 -0.04 -4.56
C ASP A 381 -13.87 0.14 -3.35
N ASP A 382 -12.57 0.28 -3.62
CA ASP A 382 -11.51 0.63 -2.66
C ASP A 382 -11.60 -0.08 -1.31
N VAL A 383 -11.53 -1.42 -1.34
CA VAL A 383 -11.65 -2.25 -0.13
C VAL A 383 -10.30 -2.37 0.55
N ARG A 384 -10.22 -1.99 1.82
CA ARG A 384 -8.97 -2.01 2.60
C ARG A 384 -9.11 -2.84 3.88
N LEU A 385 -8.02 -3.51 4.25
CA LEU A 385 -7.88 -4.30 5.47
C LEU A 385 -6.55 -3.98 6.17
N TYR A 386 -6.65 -3.52 7.41
CA TYR A 386 -5.54 -3.17 8.28
C TYR A 386 -5.47 -4.13 9.47
N THR A 387 -4.26 -4.49 9.88
CA THR A 387 -4.01 -5.33 11.07
C THR A 387 -3.97 -4.55 12.38
N SER A 388 -4.26 -3.24 12.34
CA SER A 388 -4.43 -2.39 13.52
C SER A 388 -5.83 -1.78 13.57
N ALA A 389 -6.26 -1.37 14.76
CA ALA A 389 -7.42 -0.52 14.93
C ALA A 389 -7.04 0.93 14.61
N LEU A 390 -7.49 1.46 13.47
CA LEU A 390 -7.29 2.86 13.13
C LEU A 390 -8.10 3.74 14.09
N SER A 391 -7.56 4.93 14.37
CA SER A 391 -8.24 5.98 15.13
C SER A 391 -9.35 6.63 14.31
N SER A 392 -10.28 7.29 14.97
CA SER A 392 -11.36 8.01 14.27
C SER A 392 -10.85 9.12 13.35
N ASN A 393 -9.66 9.68 13.60
CA ASN A 393 -9.06 10.66 12.70
C ASN A 393 -8.53 10.00 11.43
N GLU A 394 -7.84 8.86 11.57
CA GLU A 394 -7.36 8.09 10.41
C GLU A 394 -8.53 7.59 9.55
N ILE A 395 -9.65 7.17 10.16
CA ILE A 395 -10.88 6.82 9.42
C ILE A 395 -11.52 8.03 8.73
N ALA A 396 -11.44 9.22 9.34
CA ALA A 396 -11.95 10.43 8.71
C ALA A 396 -11.09 10.85 7.51
N ASN A 397 -9.77 10.70 7.61
CA ASN A 397 -8.84 10.99 6.52
C ASN A 397 -9.09 10.06 5.31
N LEU A 398 -9.41 8.77 5.49
CA LEU A 398 -9.80 7.88 4.38
C LEU A 398 -11.01 8.37 3.54
N TYR A 399 -11.70 9.42 3.96
CA TYR A 399 -12.86 10.01 3.29
C TYR A 399 -12.59 11.46 2.84
N ASP A 400 -11.42 12.04 3.11
CA ASP A 400 -11.20 13.48 3.00
C ASP A 400 -11.34 14.02 1.57
N ALA A 401 -10.97 13.28 0.52
CA ALA A 401 -11.26 13.61 -0.88
C ALA A 401 -12.75 13.94 -1.15
N PHE A 402 -13.64 13.33 -0.35
CA PHE A 402 -15.09 13.48 -0.43
C PHE A 402 -15.69 14.39 0.66
N ALA A 403 -14.85 14.96 1.53
CA ALA A 403 -15.28 15.95 2.51
C ALA A 403 -15.53 17.31 1.84
N ASP A 404 -16.48 18.06 2.41
CA ASP A 404 -16.81 19.45 2.05
C ASP A 404 -16.64 20.29 3.34
N PRO A 405 -15.40 20.67 3.70
CA PRO A 405 -15.13 21.31 4.98
C PRO A 405 -15.60 22.77 5.03
N ASP A 406 -15.79 23.43 3.89
CA ASP A 406 -16.25 24.82 3.82
C ASP A 406 -17.78 24.95 3.62
N GLY A 407 -18.45 23.87 3.27
CA GLY A 407 -19.90 23.73 3.18
C GLY A 407 -20.52 24.36 1.94
N ASP A 408 -19.76 24.54 0.87
CA ASP A 408 -20.22 25.17 -0.36
C ASP A 408 -20.84 24.19 -1.38
N GLY A 409 -20.79 22.89 -1.07
CA GLY A 409 -21.42 21.81 -1.81
C GLY A 409 -20.52 21.12 -2.82
N TYR A 410 -19.21 21.34 -2.76
CA TYR A 410 -18.20 20.61 -3.53
C TYR A 410 -17.27 19.86 -2.59
N THR A 411 -16.79 18.69 -3.02
CA THR A 411 -15.78 17.96 -2.23
C THR A 411 -14.38 18.50 -2.50
N ASN A 412 -13.44 18.22 -1.59
CA ASN A 412 -12.02 18.55 -1.79
C ASN A 412 -11.51 18.12 -3.18
N LEU A 413 -11.85 16.90 -3.61
CA LEU A 413 -11.49 16.39 -4.94
C LEU A 413 -12.14 17.18 -6.09
N GLU A 414 -13.42 17.53 -5.99
CA GLU A 414 -14.10 18.35 -7.01
C GLU A 414 -13.47 19.74 -7.09
N GLU A 415 -13.01 20.28 -5.97
CA GLU A 415 -12.33 21.56 -5.89
C GLU A 415 -10.92 21.50 -6.47
N TYR A 416 -10.14 20.48 -6.15
CA TYR A 416 -8.86 20.23 -6.81
C TYR A 416 -9.03 20.19 -8.33
N GLN A 417 -9.96 19.37 -8.83
CA GLN A 417 -10.25 19.25 -10.26
C GLN A 417 -10.70 20.56 -10.91
N ALA A 418 -11.29 21.46 -10.14
CA ALA A 418 -11.73 22.77 -10.61
C ALA A 418 -10.70 23.91 -10.37
N GLY A 419 -9.57 23.62 -9.71
CA GLY A 419 -8.59 24.62 -9.28
C GLY A 419 -9.13 25.61 -8.24
N ALA A 420 -10.04 25.16 -7.38
CA ALA A 420 -10.61 25.91 -6.27
C ALA A 420 -9.83 25.68 -4.96
N ASN A 421 -10.25 26.35 -3.88
CA ASN A 421 -9.60 26.28 -2.58
C ASN A 421 -10.55 25.62 -1.59
N PRO A 422 -10.22 24.41 -1.07
CA PRO A 422 -11.12 23.61 -0.25
C PRO A 422 -11.44 24.18 1.11
N THR A 423 -10.75 25.25 1.52
CA THR A 423 -10.91 25.85 2.84
C THR A 423 -11.70 27.16 2.80
N VAL A 424 -12.16 27.59 1.62
CA VAL A 424 -12.78 28.91 1.43
C VAL A 424 -14.01 28.79 0.53
N SER A 425 -15.19 28.87 1.17
CA SER A 425 -16.49 28.82 0.50
C SER A 425 -16.53 29.74 -0.72
N ASN A 426 -16.31 29.14 -1.89
CA ASN A 426 -16.19 29.82 -3.16
C ASN A 426 -16.40 28.78 -4.27
N PRO A 427 -17.67 28.55 -4.65
CA PRO A 427 -18.00 27.45 -5.52
C PRO A 427 -17.23 27.58 -6.84
N PRO A 428 -16.56 26.51 -7.30
CA PRO A 428 -15.81 26.55 -8.54
C PRO A 428 -16.66 27.06 -9.71
N PRO A 429 -16.05 27.74 -10.69
CA PRO A 429 -16.79 28.28 -11.83
C PRO A 429 -17.47 27.12 -12.58
N GLN A 430 -18.79 27.00 -12.39
CA GLN A 430 -19.63 26.03 -13.09
C GLN A 430 -19.36 26.12 -14.59
N ILE A 431 -18.76 25.07 -15.17
CA ILE A 431 -18.64 24.94 -16.63
C ILE A 431 -20.05 24.69 -17.16
N VAL A 432 -20.77 25.77 -17.48
CA VAL A 432 -22.07 25.67 -18.14
C VAL A 432 -21.82 25.20 -19.58
N ILE A 433 -21.84 23.89 -19.79
CA ILE A 433 -21.93 23.30 -21.13
C ILE A 433 -23.31 23.66 -21.67
N THR A 434 -23.40 24.81 -22.34
CA THR A 434 -24.57 25.16 -23.13
C THR A 434 -24.57 24.29 -24.37
N TYR A 435 -25.35 23.20 -24.36
CA TYR A 435 -25.68 22.50 -25.59
C TYR A 435 -26.38 23.49 -26.52
N PRO A 436 -25.85 23.77 -27.73
CA PRO A 436 -26.59 24.58 -28.68
C PRO A 436 -27.87 23.81 -29.02
N VAL A 437 -29.02 24.39 -28.63
CA VAL A 437 -30.33 23.92 -29.06
C VAL A 437 -30.48 24.23 -30.54
N ASN A 438 -29.80 23.48 -31.39
CA ASN A 438 -30.11 23.46 -32.80
C ASN A 438 -31.37 22.63 -32.96
N GLY A 439 -32.50 23.33 -33.10
CA GLY A 439 -33.79 22.76 -33.48
C GLY A 439 -33.76 22.16 -34.88
N GLY A 440 -33.07 21.04 -35.04
CA GLY A 440 -33.00 20.23 -36.25
C GLY A 440 -33.35 18.79 -35.94
N THR A 441 -34.50 18.35 -36.45
CA THR A 441 -34.91 16.95 -36.49
C THR A 441 -33.87 16.08 -37.18
N LEU A 442 -33.45 14.98 -36.54
CA LEU A 442 -32.65 13.92 -37.15
C LEU A 442 -33.55 12.75 -37.64
N PRO A 443 -33.13 12.03 -38.69
CA PRO A 443 -33.94 11.06 -39.46
C PRO A 443 -34.22 9.73 -38.75
#